data_AF-A0A2H0B873-F1
#
_entry.id   AF-A0A2H0B873-F1
#
_cell.length_a   1.000
_cell.length_b   1.000
_cell.length_c   1.000
_cell.angle_alpha   90.00
_cell.angle_beta   90.00
_cell.angle_gamma   90.00
#
_symmetry.space_group_name_H-M   'P 1'
#
loop_
_entity.id
_entity.type
_entity.pdbx_description
1 polymer ?
#
loop_
_entity_poly.entity_id
_entity_poly.type
_entity_poly.pdbx_seq_one_letter_code
_entity_poly.pdbx_strand_id
1 'polypeptide(L)'
;MSNHQEDNAELSPQEKQFNDYIRRGDDFLIISIYRHAMTWYSKALELHINDELVSKKIHEVSEYQHFEKKVIFRILATAVVIIAIVWFIYKLN
;
A
#
# COMPACT_ATOMS: atom_id res chain seq x y z
N MET A 1 -15.76 21.25 -37.68
CA MET A 1 -14.90 21.17 -36.47
C MET A 1 -15.80 21.51 -35.29
N SER A 2 -15.98 20.71 -34.24
CA SER A 2 -15.20 19.63 -33.62
C SER A 2 -15.98 18.31 -33.62
N ASN A 3 -15.28 17.22 -33.93
CA ASN A 3 -15.80 15.87 -33.80
C ASN A 3 -15.72 15.49 -32.32
N HIS A 4 -16.78 15.74 -31.55
CA HIS A 4 -16.94 15.12 -30.23
C HIS A 4 -17.36 13.67 -30.45
N GLN A 5 -16.41 12.87 -30.92
CA GLN A 5 -16.48 11.42 -30.81
C GLN A 5 -16.04 11.12 -29.38
N GLU A 6 -16.99 11.11 -28.44
CA GLU A 6 -16.77 10.46 -27.16
C GLU A 6 -16.49 8.99 -27.48
N ASP A 7 -15.25 8.58 -27.20
CA ASP A 7 -14.70 7.25 -27.38
C ASP A 7 -15.56 6.21 -26.65
N ASN A 8 -16.59 5.70 -27.33
CA ASN A 8 -17.20 4.41 -27.03
C ASN A 8 -16.28 3.29 -27.51
N ALA A 9 -14.99 3.35 -27.16
CA ALA A 9 -14.09 2.22 -27.30
C ALA A 9 -14.46 1.22 -26.21
N GLU A 10 -15.16 0.15 -26.58
CA GLU A 10 -15.39 -0.95 -25.65
C GLU A 10 -14.04 -1.47 -25.15
N LEU A 11 -13.76 -1.26 -23.86
CA LEU A 11 -12.58 -1.81 -23.20
C LEU A 11 -12.52 -3.32 -23.45
N SER A 12 -11.34 -3.81 -23.81
CA SER A 12 -11.07 -5.23 -23.90
C SER A 12 -11.36 -5.93 -22.55
N PRO A 13 -11.64 -7.24 -22.54
CA PRO A 13 -11.83 -7.98 -21.29
C PRO A 13 -10.65 -7.81 -20.31
N GLN A 14 -9.42 -7.70 -20.83
CA GLN A 14 -8.21 -7.51 -20.05
C GLN A 14 -8.14 -6.11 -19.43
N GLU A 15 -8.53 -5.07 -20.15
CA GLU A 15 -8.60 -3.70 -19.60
C GLU A 15 -9.71 -3.57 -18.55
N LYS A 16 -10.86 -4.22 -18.75
CA LYS A 16 -11.91 -4.29 -17.72
C LYS A 16 -11.41 -4.97 -16.45
N GLN A 17 -10.70 -6.08 -16.61
CA GLN A 17 -10.09 -6.83 -15.49
C GLN A 17 -9.01 -6.01 -14.78
N PHE A 18 -8.16 -5.33 -15.54
CA PHE A 18 -7.16 -4.40 -15.01
C PHE A 18 -7.81 -3.31 -14.17
N ASN A 19 -8.83 -2.63 -14.72
CA ASN A 19 -9.54 -1.58 -14.01
C ASN A 19 -10.21 -2.09 -12.73
N ASP A 20 -10.77 -3.32 -12.74
CA ASP A 20 -11.33 -3.93 -11.52
C ASP A 20 -10.25 -4.23 -10.48
N TYR A 21 -9.08 -4.73 -10.89
CA TYR A 21 -7.95 -4.96 -9.97
C TYR A 21 -7.41 -3.66 -9.37
N ILE A 22 -7.25 -2.61 -10.18
CA ILE A 22 -6.88 -1.28 -9.68
C ILE A 22 -7.91 -0.79 -8.67
N ARG A 23 -9.19 -0.83 -9.01
CA ARG A 23 -10.27 -0.36 -8.14
C ARG A 23 -10.31 -1.12 -6.81
N ARG A 24 -10.20 -2.46 -6.83
CA ARG A 24 -10.15 -3.26 -5.60
C ARG A 24 -8.92 -2.92 -4.76
N GLY A 25 -7.77 -2.73 -5.40
CA GLY A 25 -6.56 -2.30 -4.71
C GLY A 25 -6.76 -0.96 -4.00
N ASP A 26 -7.37 0.01 -4.69
CA ASP A 26 -7.70 1.34 -4.17
C ASP A 26 -8.71 1.26 -3.01
N ASP A 27 -9.77 0.44 -3.15
CA ASP A 27 -10.76 0.20 -2.10
C ASP A 27 -10.10 -0.32 -0.82
N PHE A 28 -9.18 -1.30 -0.93
CA PHE A 28 -8.44 -1.82 0.21
C PHE A 28 -7.41 -0.83 0.78
N LEU A 29 -6.81 0.01 -0.07
CA LEU A 29 -5.89 1.06 0.37
C LEU A 29 -6.62 2.12 1.19
N ILE A 30 -7.81 2.55 0.77
CA ILE A 30 -8.64 3.53 1.51
C ILE A 30 -8.93 3.06 2.94
N ILE A 31 -9.21 1.77 3.12
CA ILE A 31 -9.45 1.17 4.45
C ILE A 31 -8.17 0.67 5.13
N SER A 32 -6.99 1.07 4.63
CA SER A 32 -5.66 0.75 5.20
C SER A 32 -5.35 -0.75 5.32
N ILE A 33 -6.03 -1.59 4.53
CA ILE A 33 -5.73 -3.03 4.45
C ILE A 33 -4.66 -3.25 3.38
N TYR A 34 -3.45 -2.79 3.67
CA TYR A 34 -2.34 -2.75 2.71
C TYR A 34 -1.97 -4.10 2.10
N ARG A 35 -2.08 -5.20 2.87
CA ARG A 35 -1.77 -6.55 2.35
C ARG A 35 -2.72 -6.96 1.22
N HIS A 36 -4.00 -6.59 1.34
CA HIS A 36 -5.00 -6.90 0.31
C HIS A 36 -4.85 -5.94 -0.88
N ALA A 37 -4.58 -4.65 -0.62
CA ALA A 37 -4.26 -3.68 -1.67
C ALA A 37 -3.08 -4.16 -2.54
N MET A 38 -1.97 -4.57 -1.90
CA MET A 38 -0.78 -5.11 -2.57
C MET A 38 -1.13 -6.32 -3.45
N THR A 39 -1.93 -7.27 -2.93
CA THR A 39 -2.36 -8.45 -3.69
C THR A 39 -3.09 -8.07 -4.97
N TRP A 40 -3.99 -7.09 -4.93
CA TRP A 40 -4.75 -6.66 -6.10
C TRP A 40 -3.89 -5.89 -7.11
N TYR A 41 -2.99 -5.01 -6.64
CA TYR A 41 -2.06 -4.33 -7.54
C TYR A 41 -1.08 -5.29 -8.19
N SER A 42 -0.57 -6.31 -7.48
CA SER A 42 0.27 -7.35 -8.09
C SER A 42 -0.46 -8.09 -9.21
N LYS A 43 -1.75 -8.43 -9.02
CA LYS A 43 -2.57 -9.01 -10.09
C LYS A 43 -2.79 -8.06 -11.28
N ALA A 44 -2.88 -6.75 -11.03
CA ALA A 44 -2.95 -5.75 -12.09
C ALA A 44 -1.63 -5.66 -12.88
N LEU A 45 -0.49 -5.82 -12.20
CA LEU A 45 0.85 -5.81 -12.81
C LEU A 45 1.04 -7.00 -13.77
N GLU A 46 0.50 -8.17 -13.42
CA GLU A 46 0.56 -9.37 -14.27
C GLU A 46 -0.14 -9.20 -15.63
N LEU A 47 -1.01 -8.18 -15.78
CA LEU A 47 -1.72 -7.91 -17.03
C LEU A 47 -0.90 -7.04 -18.01
N HIS A 48 0.21 -6.44 -17.58
CA HIS A 48 1.11 -5.64 -18.42
C HIS A 48 0.44 -4.48 -19.20
N ILE A 49 -0.68 -3.96 -18.69
CA ILE A 49 -1.43 -2.87 -19.34
C ILE A 49 -0.86 -1.49 -18.99
N ASN A 50 -0.43 -1.29 -17.75
CA ASN A 50 0.17 -0.04 -17.30
C ASN A 50 1.07 -0.25 -16.07
N ASP A 51 2.24 -0.83 -16.31
CA ASP A 51 3.16 -1.24 -15.25
C ASP A 51 3.70 -0.05 -14.44
N GLU A 52 3.82 1.13 -15.07
CA GLU A 52 4.24 2.35 -14.38
C GLU A 52 3.21 2.79 -13.32
N LEU A 53 1.93 2.85 -13.69
CA LEU A 53 0.84 3.18 -12.77
C LEU A 53 0.78 2.19 -11.60
N VAL A 54 0.84 0.90 -11.91
CA VAL A 54 0.75 -0.16 -10.90
C VAL A 54 1.96 -0.12 -9.98
N SER A 55 3.17 0.08 -10.52
CA SER A 55 4.40 0.20 -9.73
C SER A 55 4.35 1.38 -8.78
N LYS A 56 3.81 2.53 -9.22
CA LYS A 56 3.59 3.70 -8.36
C LYS A 56 2.64 3.39 -7.20
N LYS A 57 1.52 2.73 -7.47
CA LYS A 57 0.55 2.31 -6.44
C LYS A 57 1.16 1.31 -5.45
N ILE A 58 1.94 0.34 -5.94
CA ILE A 58 2.67 -0.60 -5.10
C ILE A 58 3.67 0.12 -4.19
N HIS A 59 4.43 1.08 -4.74
CA HIS A 59 5.37 1.89 -3.97
C HIS A 59 4.64 2.67 -2.87
N GLU A 60 3.53 3.32 -3.20
CA GLU A 60 2.67 4.03 -2.24
C GLU A 60 2.20 3.12 -1.09
N VAL A 61 1.68 1.94 -1.39
CA VAL A 61 1.28 0.94 -0.37
C VAL A 61 2.47 0.55 0.51
N SER A 62 3.65 0.36 -0.09
CA SER A 62 4.84 -0.07 0.65
C SER A 62 5.33 0.99 1.64
N GLU A 63 5.23 2.27 1.27
CA GLU A 63 5.57 3.39 2.15
C GLU A 63 4.61 3.45 3.35
N TYR A 64 3.31 3.28 3.14
CA TYR A 64 2.33 3.24 4.24
C TYR A 64 2.56 2.05 5.18
N GLN A 65 2.82 0.86 4.65
CA GLN A 65 3.16 -0.32 5.48
C GLN A 65 4.40 -0.09 6.35
N HIS A 66 5.39 0.61 5.79
CA HIS A 66 6.65 0.86 6.48
C HIS A 66 6.49 1.92 7.58
N PHE A 67 5.62 2.91 7.36
CA PHE A 67 5.26 3.90 8.37
C PHE A 67 4.62 3.25 9.60
N GLU A 68 3.60 2.39 9.43
CA GLU A 68 2.92 1.74 10.57
C GLU A 68 3.87 0.90 11.42
N LYS A 69 4.72 0.08 10.79
CA LYS A 69 5.64 -0.79 11.54
C LYS A 69 6.75 -0.02 12.25
N LYS A 70 7.25 1.07 11.64
CA LYS A 70 8.31 1.90 12.25
C LYS A 70 7.84 2.60 13.53
N VAL A 71 6.59 3.09 13.56
CA VAL A 71 6.04 3.76 14.76
C VAL A 71 5.95 2.79 15.93
N ILE A 72 5.40 1.60 15.71
CA ILE A 72 5.29 0.55 16.74
C ILE A 72 6.67 0.16 17.27
N PHE A 73 7.64 -0.07 16.38
CA PHE A 73 8.99 -0.42 16.78
C PHE A 73 9.66 0.66 17.64
N ARG A 74 9.51 1.94 17.26
CA ARG A 74 10.05 3.08 18.05
C ARG A 74 9.45 3.11 19.45
N ILE A 75 8.14 2.91 19.60
CA ILE A 75 7.47 2.89 20.91
C ILE A 75 8.02 1.75 21.77
N LEU A 76 8.09 0.52 21.23
CA LEU A 76 8.62 -0.63 21.95
C LEU A 76 10.08 -0.43 22.39
N ALA A 77 10.92 0.11 21.51
CA ALA A 77 12.32 0.39 21.84
C ALA A 77 12.44 1.39 23.01
N THR A 78 11.64 2.46 23.02
CA THR A 78 11.66 3.44 24.13
C THR A 78 11.21 2.83 25.46
N ALA A 79 10.17 2.00 25.45
CA ALA A 79 9.68 1.33 26.65
C ALA A 79 10.74 0.39 27.25
N VAL A 80 11.45 -0.37 26.41
CA VAL A 80 12.53 -1.28 26.85
C VAL A 80 13.68 -0.51 27.49
N VAL A 81 14.07 0.64 26.92
CA VAL A 81 15.13 1.49 27.48
C VAL A 81 14.74 2.01 28.87
N ILE A 82 13.51 2.47 29.05
CA ILE A 82 13.02 2.95 30.36
C ILE A 82 13.08 1.83 31.40
N ILE A 83 12.62 0.62 31.05
CA ILE A 83 12.66 -0.54 31.95
C ILE A 83 14.10 -0.89 32.34
N ALA A 84 15.04 -0.86 31.39
CA ALA A 84 16.45 -1.12 31.64
C ALA A 84 17.08 -0.08 32.59
N ILE A 85 16.75 1.21 32.41
CA ILE A 85 17.20 2.29 33.29
C ILE A 85 16.69 2.08 34.71
N VAL A 86 15.39 1.80 34.87
CA VAL A 86 14.78 1.56 36.18
C VAL A 86 15.44 0.36 36.87
N TRP A 87 15.61 -0.75 36.16
CA TRP A 87 16.29 -1.93 36.70
C TRP A 87 17.74 -1.64 37.13
N PHE A 88 18.47 -0.85 36.34
CA PHE A 88 19.84 -0.45 36.67
C PHE A 88 19.91 0.41 37.94
N ILE A 89 18.98 1.35 38.12
CA ILE A 89 18.89 2.16 39.35
C ILE A 89 18.64 1.27 40.57
N TYR A 90 17.69 0.34 40.50
CA TYR A 90 17.41 -0.58 41.60
C TYR A 90 18.57 -1.52 41.93
N LYS A 91 19.43 -1.85 40.96
CA LYS A 91 20.60 -2.71 41.18
C LYS A 91 21.75 -1.97 41.88
N LEU A 92 21.82 -0.65 41.74
CA LEU A 92 22.88 0.20 42.31
C LEU A 92 22.62 0.64 43.76
N ASN A 93 21.37 0.52 44.21
CA ASN A 93 20.91 0.90 45.54
C ASN A 93 20.72 -0.32 46.44
#